data_AF-A0A519ZYF8-F1
#
_entry.id   AF-A0A519ZYF8-F1
#
_cell.length_a   1.000
_cell.length_b   1.000
_cell.length_c   1.000
_cell.angle_alpha   90.00
_cell.angle_beta   90.00
_cell.angle_gamma   90.00
#
_symmetry.space_group_name_H-M   'P 1'
#
loop_
_entity.id
_entity.type
_entity.pdbx_description
1 polymer ?
#
loop_
_entity_poly.entity_id
_entity_poly.type
_entity_poly.pdbx_seq_one_letter_code
_entity_poly.pdbx_strand_id
1 'polypeptide(L)'
;MDTTTYLFDLLKTILPALIVAGSIFFLFRQYLEKEQQRRLIELRLDSSKTTLPIRLQAYERVTLLLERISPNNILVRLSSAGQNAADYHRLLQQEIR
;
A
#
# COMPACT_ATOMS: atom_id res chain seq x y z
N MET A 1 42.39 -51.90 -26.05
CA MET A 1 42.65 -50.44 -26.07
C MET A 1 41.33 -49.70 -25.89
N ASP A 2 40.49 -50.14 -24.95
CA ASP A 2 39.04 -49.86 -24.98
C ASP A 2 38.59 -49.10 -23.74
N THR A 3 39.23 -49.33 -22.59
CA THR A 3 38.92 -48.67 -21.31
C THR A 3 39.16 -47.16 -21.34
N THR A 4 40.21 -46.69 -22.03
CA THR A 4 40.50 -45.26 -22.18
C THR A 4 39.46 -44.55 -23.04
N THR A 5 38.98 -45.22 -24.09
CA THR A 5 37.96 -44.69 -24.99
C THR A 5 36.61 -44.58 -24.29
N TYR A 6 36.22 -45.62 -23.54
CA TYR A 6 35.01 -45.59 -22.71
C TYR A 6 35.02 -44.48 -21.65
N LEU A 7 36.16 -44.24 -21.00
CA LEU A 7 36.30 -43.16 -20.02
C LEU A 7 36.11 -41.79 -20.67
N PHE A 8 36.61 -41.60 -21.89
CA PHE A 8 36.50 -40.34 -22.62
C PHE A 8 35.07 -40.08 -23.12
N ASP A 9 34.36 -41.11 -23.55
CA ASP A 9 32.95 -41.01 -23.93
C ASP A 9 32.06 -40.70 -22.72
N LEU A 10 32.31 -41.33 -21.57
CA LEU A 10 31.60 -41.03 -20.33
C LEU A 10 31.81 -39.57 -19.90
N LEU A 11 33.04 -39.07 -20.00
CA LEU A 11 33.36 -37.69 -19.66
C LEU A 11 32.65 -36.68 -20.58
N LYS A 12 32.55 -36.97 -21.88
CA LYS A 12 31.79 -36.16 -22.85
C LYS A 12 30.30 -36.08 -22.54
N THR A 13 29.71 -37.09 -21.90
CA THR A 13 28.29 -37.07 -21.51
C THR A 13 28.06 -36.41 -20.16
N ILE A 14 28.95 -36.64 -19.19
CA ILE A 14 28.81 -36.10 -17.82
C ILE A 14 29.06 -34.60 -17.79
N LEU A 15 30.01 -34.09 -18.59
CA LEU A 15 30.39 -32.69 -18.62
C LEU A 15 29.21 -31.75 -18.99
N PRO A 16 28.45 -31.97 -20.07
CA PRO A 16 27.26 -31.16 -20.37
C PRO A 16 26.14 -31.36 -19.33
N ALA A 17 25.98 -32.56 -18.77
CA ALA A 17 24.99 -32.80 -17.71
C ALA A 17 25.28 -31.96 -16.45
N LEU A 18 26.54 -31.85 -16.05
CA LEU A 18 26.99 -31.00 -14.94
C LEU A 18 26.76 -29.52 -15.22
N ILE A 19 27.05 -29.07 -16.45
CA ILE A 19 26.81 -27.69 -16.86
C ILE A 19 25.32 -27.36 -16.75
N VAL A 20 24.45 -28.21 -17.30
CA VAL A 20 22.99 -28.01 -17.24
C VAL A 20 22.50 -28.00 -15.79
N ALA A 21 22.95 -28.94 -14.96
CA ALA A 21 22.59 -28.99 -13.54
C ALA A 21 23.00 -27.70 -12.80
N GLY A 22 24.22 -27.21 -13.06
CA GLY A 22 24.70 -25.95 -12.51
C GLY A 22 23.89 -24.74 -12.98
N SER A 23 23.57 -24.66 -14.28
CA SER A 23 22.74 -23.60 -14.84
C SER A 23 21.34 -23.59 -14.24
N ILE A 24 20.69 -24.75 -14.13
CA ILE A 24 19.36 -24.88 -13.53
C ILE A 24 19.41 -24.43 -12.07
N PHE A 25 20.39 -24.88 -11.30
CA PHE A 25 20.54 -24.48 -9.90
C PHE A 25 20.67 -22.95 -9.75
N PHE A 26 21.49 -22.31 -10.59
CA PHE A 26 21.65 -20.86 -10.58
C PHE A 26 20.35 -20.13 -10.94
N LEU A 27 19.66 -20.58 -11.99
CA LEU A 27 18.38 -20.01 -12.43
C LEU A 27 17.30 -20.16 -11.36
N PHE A 28 17.21 -21.33 -10.71
CA PHE A 28 16.27 -21.56 -9.62
C PHE A 28 16.52 -20.64 -8.43
N ARG A 29 17.79 -20.47 -8.03
CA ARG A 29 18.13 -19.53 -6.96
C ARG A 29 17.73 -18.11 -7.30
N GLN A 30 18.08 -17.64 -8.49
CA GLN A 30 17.73 -16.30 -8.95
C GLN A 30 16.20 -16.12 -9.07
N TYR A 31 15.49 -17.15 -9.50
CA TYR A 31 14.04 -17.14 -9.61
C TYR A 31 13.38 -17.03 -8.24
N LEU A 32 13.80 -17.85 -7.26
CA LEU A 32 13.26 -17.80 -5.89
C LEU A 32 13.49 -16.43 -5.25
N GLU A 33 14.68 -15.87 -5.38
CA GLU A 33 14.98 -14.53 -4.85
C GLU A 33 14.08 -13.47 -5.52
N LYS A 34 13.91 -13.52 -6.84
CA LYS A 34 13.03 -12.61 -7.58
C LYS A 34 11.57 -12.76 -7.17
N GLU A 35 11.09 -13.99 -6.97
CA GLU A 35 9.71 -14.25 -6.55
C GLU A 35 9.44 -13.71 -5.15
N GLN A 36 10.37 -13.90 -4.21
CA GLN A 36 10.28 -13.32 -2.87
C GLN A 36 10.24 -11.80 -2.90
N GLN A 37 11.12 -11.17 -3.69
CA GLN A 37 11.12 -9.71 -3.84
C GLN A 37 9.83 -9.19 -4.46
N ARG A 38 9.30 -9.86 -5.50
CA ARG A 38 8.00 -9.51 -6.09
C ARG A 38 6.87 -9.61 -5.08
N ARG A 39 6.81 -10.71 -4.32
CA ARG A 39 5.79 -10.91 -3.28
C ARG A 39 5.85 -9.81 -2.21
N LEU A 40 7.05 -9.40 -1.79
CA LEU A 40 7.21 -8.30 -0.83
C LEU A 40 6.67 -6.97 -1.38
N ILE A 41 6.95 -6.67 -2.66
CA ILE A 41 6.46 -5.46 -3.33
C ILE A 41 4.93 -5.49 -3.43
N GLU A 42 4.34 -6.61 -3.82
CA GLU A 42 2.89 -6.77 -3.90
C GLU A 42 2.22 -6.57 -2.54
N LEU A 43 2.75 -7.16 -1.47
CA LEU A 43 2.25 -6.97 -0.10
C LEU A 43 2.28 -5.49 0.33
N ARG A 44 3.36 -4.77 0.01
CA ARG A 44 3.47 -3.33 0.28
C ARG A 44 2.49 -2.51 -0.55
N LEU A 45 2.30 -2.88 -1.81
CA LEU A 45 1.36 -2.23 -2.70
C LEU A 45 -0.08 -2.38 -2.19
N ASP A 46 -0.47 -3.59 -1.80
CA ASP A 46 -1.80 -3.88 -1.28
C ASP A 46 -2.05 -3.20 0.08
N SER A 47 -1.05 -3.18 0.95
CA SER A 47 -1.10 -2.40 2.19
C SER A 47 -1.27 -0.89 1.92
N SER A 48 -0.67 -0.39 0.84
CA SER A 48 -0.82 1.02 0.45
C SER A 48 -2.19 1.31 -0.15
N LYS A 49 -2.74 0.41 -0.97
CA LYS A 49 -4.09 0.52 -1.55
C LYS A 49 -5.19 0.59 -0.49
N THR A 50 -5.01 -0.07 0.65
CA THR A 50 -5.99 -0.03 1.76
C THR A 50 -5.78 1.18 2.67
N THR A 51 -4.53 1.60 2.88
CA THR A 51 -4.22 2.74 3.77
C THR A 51 -4.56 4.10 3.14
N LEU A 52 -4.33 4.26 1.83
CA LEU A 52 -4.64 5.50 1.11
C LEU A 52 -6.11 5.95 1.22
N PRO A 53 -7.12 5.10 0.95
CA PRO A 53 -8.53 5.50 1.06
C PRO A 53 -8.92 5.78 2.51
N ILE A 54 -8.37 5.06 3.50
CA ILE A 54 -8.61 5.34 4.92
C ILE A 54 -8.12 6.73 5.30
N ARG A 55 -6.94 7.15 4.81
CA ARG A 55 -6.43 8.51 5.04
C ARG A 55 -7.32 9.55 4.38
N LEU A 56 -7.71 9.34 3.13
CA LEU A 56 -8.61 10.26 2.41
C LEU A 56 -9.97 10.39 3.11
N GLN A 57 -10.58 9.27 3.51
CA GLN A 57 -11.84 9.27 4.24
C GLN A 57 -11.73 9.97 5.61
N ALA A 58 -10.59 9.83 6.30
CA ALA A 58 -10.32 10.55 7.53
C ALA A 58 -10.21 12.07 7.28
N TYR A 59 -9.51 12.49 6.21
CA TYR A 59 -9.44 13.90 5.82
C TYR A 59 -10.83 14.46 5.45
N GLU A 60 -11.66 13.73 4.71
CA GLU A 60 -13.04 14.13 4.43
C GLU A 60 -13.86 14.35 5.71
N ARG A 61 -13.78 13.43 6.68
CA ARG A 61 -14.46 13.59 7.97
C ARG A 61 -13.97 14.81 8.75
N VAL A 62 -12.67 15.08 8.73
CA VAL A 62 -12.08 16.28 9.37
C VAL A 62 -12.55 17.55 8.66
N THR A 63 -12.53 17.59 7.34
CA THR A 63 -13.02 18.74 6.57
C THR A 63 -14.51 18.99 6.82
N LEU A 64 -15.35 17.94 6.83
CA LEU A 64 -16.77 18.04 7.15
C LEU A 64 -17.02 18.56 8.57
N LEU A 65 -16.18 18.18 9.54
CA LEU A 65 -16.25 18.72 10.90
C LEU A 65 -15.93 20.22 10.92
N LEU A 66 -14.87 20.63 10.21
CA LEU A 66 -14.48 22.04 10.08
C LEU A 66 -15.58 22.88 9.40
N GLU A 67 -16.22 22.36 8.36
CA GLU A 67 -17.35 23.01 7.70
C GLU A 67 -18.58 23.15 8.59
N ARG A 68 -18.81 22.20 9.50
CA ARG A 68 -19.95 22.24 10.45
C ARG A 68 -19.73 23.21 11.60
N ILE A 69 -18.49 23.37 12.07
CA ILE A 69 -18.14 24.34 13.13
C ILE A 69 -18.01 25.76 12.54
N SER A 70 -17.87 25.89 11.21
CA SER A 70 -17.79 27.18 10.55
C SER A 70 -19.01 28.05 10.87
N PRO A 71 -18.82 29.28 11.39
CA PRO A 71 -19.90 30.17 11.82
C PRO A 71 -20.96 30.39 10.75
N ASN A 72 -20.56 30.36 9.47
CA ASN A 72 -21.44 30.62 8.34
C ASN A 72 -22.59 29.58 8.22
N ASN A 73 -22.32 28.30 8.50
CA ASN A 73 -23.35 27.24 8.48
C ASN A 73 -24.23 27.26 9.74
N ILE A 74 -23.66 27.65 10.89
CA ILE A 74 -24.39 27.81 12.15
C ILE A 74 -25.38 28.99 12.03
N LEU A 75 -24.94 30.10 11.43
CA LEU A 75 -25.74 31.30 11.20
C LEU A 75 -26.94 31.07 10.26
N VAL A 76 -26.85 30.12 9.32
CA VAL A 76 -27.94 29.80 8.38
C VAL A 76 -28.95 28.82 8.98
N ARG A 77 -28.53 27.90 9.87
CA ARG A 77 -29.44 26.96 10.55
C ARG A 77 -30.14 27.56 11.75
N LEU A 78 -29.49 28.52 12.42
CA LEU A 78 -30.08 29.25 13.52
C LEU A 78 -30.90 30.40 12.94
N SER A 79 -32.20 30.21 12.79
CA SER A 79 -33.10 31.30 12.41
C SER A 79 -33.10 32.35 13.53
N SER A 80 -32.62 33.55 13.22
CA SER A 80 -32.74 34.76 14.05
C SER A 80 -34.20 35.25 14.08
N ALA A 81 -35.13 34.40 14.51
CA ALA A 81 -36.51 34.78 14.74
C ALA A 81 -36.62 35.61 16.03
N GLY A 82 -36.31 36.90 15.94
CA GLY A 82 -36.68 37.92 16.94
C GLY A 82 -35.73 38.13 18.13
N GLN A 83 -34.49 37.64 18.10
CA GLN A 83 -33.52 37.83 19.20
C GLN A 83 -32.68 39.11 19.04
N ASN A 84 -32.39 39.77 20.16
CA ASN A 84 -31.50 40.93 20.22
C ASN A 84 -30.04 40.50 19.92
N ALA A 85 -29.22 41.37 19.33
CA ALA A 85 -27.89 41.02 18.83
C ALA A 85 -26.95 40.42 19.90
N ALA A 86 -27.11 40.82 21.17
CA ALA A 86 -26.35 40.31 22.29
C ALA A 86 -26.73 38.87 22.69
N ASP A 87 -28.01 38.51 22.59
CA ASP A 87 -28.52 37.17 22.94
C ASP A 87 -28.16 36.17 21.85
N TYR A 88 -28.23 36.60 20.59
CA TYR A 88 -27.79 35.81 19.44
C TYR A 88 -26.28 35.50 19.48
N HIS A 89 -25.47 36.47 19.92
CA HIS A 89 -24.02 36.26 20.10
C HIS A 89 -23.71 35.22 21.18
N ARG A 90 -24.43 35.23 22.32
CA ARG A 90 -24.28 34.21 23.36
C ARG A 90 -24.68 32.81 22.88
N LEU A 91 -25.74 32.72 22.09
CA LEU A 91 -26.24 31.44 21.58
C LEU A 91 -25.28 30.82 20.56
N LEU A 92 -24.66 31.64 19.70
CA LEU A 92 -23.59 31.21 18.80
C LEU A 92 -22.34 30.73 19.56
N GLN A 93 -21.96 31.41 20.65
CA GLN A 93 -20.84 30.99 21.49
C GLN A 93 -21.10 29.66 22.22
N GLN A 94 -22.35 29.33 22.51
CA GLN A 94 -22.72 28.03 23.11
C GLN A 94 -22.66 26.88 22.11
N GLU A 95 -23.09 27.10 20.85
CA GLU A 95 -23.07 26.07 19.80
C GLU A 95 -21.67 25.75 19.25
N ILE A 96 -20.71 26.67 19.40
CA ILE A 96 -19.32 26.46 18.96
C ILE A 96 -18.51 25.60 19.97
N ARG A 97 -19.05 25.33 21.17
CA ARG A 97 -18.32 24.64 22.26
C ARG A 97 -18.54 23.13 22.32
#